data_AF-A0A961D5Y2-F1
#
_entry.id   AF-A0A961D5Y2-F1
#
_cell.length_a   1.000
_cell.length_b   1.000
_cell.length_c   1.000
_cell.angle_alpha   90.00
_cell.angle_beta   90.00
_cell.angle_gamma   90.00
#
_symmetry.space_group_name_H-M   'P 1'
#
loop_
_entity.id
_entity.type
_entity.pdbx_description
1 polymer ?
#
loop_
_entity_poly.entity_id
_entity_poly.type
_entity_poly.pdbx_seq_one_letter_code
_entity_poly.pdbx_strand_id
1 'polypeptide(L)'
;MLSRLSALVLLLVTTTAFSQEIRRMPLTLKDGGTPEEPAVFDGKGMVIDLGIDVTAHEWEKKGDVWTSRGAFADHPPVADTQRAALFIEEVPVRIVRDRAAEQKSGEKDKIIYAAAETLKPGEMGFKDDGSIYFRWPAGKTPGAAKIFLPPPGLASCVNIACSYLTVRNITALHAANDGFNIHGDRLGIRLENVKAFSNGDEGISAHEAAQMDVVDSEIAWNGSNAGGVADVGDAVTTYTNCEVHHNLGAAFFFDGKTHRVTNCLIHDQTQDIVIRGDAVVEQSGNVWRK
;
A
#
# COMPACT_ATOMS: atom_id res chain seq x y z
N MET A 1 39.79 -56.00 27.92
CA MET A 1 39.97 -55.52 26.54
C MET A 1 38.61 -55.15 25.97
N LEU A 2 38.58 -54.08 25.16
CA LEU A 2 37.43 -53.42 24.50
C LEU A 2 36.65 -52.39 25.33
N SER A 3 37.16 -51.16 25.26
CA SER A 3 36.39 -49.92 25.44
C SER A 3 35.44 -49.72 24.26
N ARG A 4 34.21 -49.27 24.53
CA ARG A 4 33.27 -48.77 23.51
C ARG A 4 33.27 -47.24 23.56
N LEU A 5 33.82 -46.61 22.54
CA LEU A 5 33.62 -45.18 22.25
C LEU A 5 32.31 -45.04 21.49
N SER A 6 31.35 -44.31 22.07
CA SER A 6 30.17 -43.83 21.34
C SER A 6 30.52 -42.51 20.67
N ALA A 7 30.52 -42.48 19.33
CA ALA A 7 30.65 -41.26 18.56
C ALA A 7 29.27 -40.61 18.43
N LEU A 8 29.10 -39.43 19.04
CA LEU A 8 27.95 -38.56 18.85
C LEU A 8 28.20 -37.73 17.59
N VAL A 9 27.48 -38.01 16.51
CA VAL A 9 27.50 -37.18 15.30
C VAL A 9 26.55 -36.00 15.52
N LEU A 10 27.11 -34.80 15.70
CA LEU A 10 26.36 -33.57 15.76
C LEU A 10 26.04 -33.11 14.33
N LEU A 11 24.77 -33.19 13.93
CA LEU A 11 24.30 -32.65 12.65
C LEU A 11 24.26 -31.11 12.77
N LEU A 12 25.22 -30.41 12.17
CA LEU A 12 25.15 -28.96 12.00
C LEU A 12 24.12 -28.66 10.90
N VAL A 13 22.93 -28.23 11.30
CA VAL A 13 21.98 -27.56 10.41
C VAL A 13 22.50 -26.15 10.19
N THR A 14 23.17 -25.91 9.06
CA THR A 14 23.55 -24.57 8.62
C THR A 14 22.30 -23.85 8.11
N THR A 15 21.65 -23.05 8.94
CA THR A 15 20.68 -22.06 8.47
C THR A 15 21.46 -20.96 7.76
N THR A 16 21.49 -20.99 6.43
CA THR A 16 21.93 -19.84 5.64
C THR A 16 20.91 -18.73 5.82
N ALA A 17 21.22 -17.77 6.68
CA ALA A 17 20.48 -16.51 6.75
C ALA A 17 20.72 -15.76 5.44
N PHE A 18 19.81 -15.89 4.48
CA PHE A 18 19.80 -15.01 3.33
C PHE A 18 19.42 -13.62 3.83
N SER A 19 20.35 -12.66 3.71
CA SER A 19 20.02 -11.25 3.95
C SER A 19 18.93 -10.85 2.98
N GLN A 20 17.81 -10.37 3.50
CA GLN A 20 16.69 -9.88 2.70
C GLN A 20 17.17 -8.69 1.84
N GLU A 21 16.94 -8.74 0.53
CA GLU A 21 17.27 -7.63 -0.37
C GLU A 21 16.30 -6.46 -0.09
N ILE A 22 16.85 -5.27 0.19
CA ILE A 22 16.06 -4.04 0.31
C ILE A 22 16.39 -3.13 -0.87
N ARG A 23 15.41 -2.91 -1.73
CA ARG A 23 15.47 -2.03 -2.87
C ARG A 23 14.80 -0.69 -2.54
N ARG A 24 15.47 0.41 -2.86
CA ARG A 24 15.02 1.80 -2.62
C ARG A 24 14.55 2.52 -3.88
N MET A 25 14.25 1.75 -4.93
CA MET A 25 13.84 2.26 -6.24
C MET A 25 12.68 1.42 -6.78
N PRO A 26 11.76 2.02 -7.54
CA PRO A 26 10.71 1.27 -8.24
C PRO A 26 11.24 0.11 -9.07
N LEU A 27 10.42 -0.93 -9.21
CA LEU A 27 10.62 -2.04 -10.12
C LEU A 27 9.60 -1.94 -11.25
N THR A 28 10.06 -1.93 -12.49
CA THR A 28 9.18 -1.97 -13.67
C THR A 28 9.45 -3.26 -14.43
N LEU A 29 8.44 -4.12 -14.51
CA LEU A 29 8.50 -5.42 -15.17
C LEU A 29 7.90 -5.30 -16.56
N LYS A 30 8.76 -5.39 -17.58
CA LYS A 30 8.40 -5.19 -18.99
C LYS A 30 8.43 -6.47 -19.82
N ASP A 31 9.04 -7.51 -19.28
CA ASP A 31 9.23 -8.78 -19.96
C ASP A 31 8.23 -9.79 -19.41
N GLY A 32 7.35 -10.24 -20.30
CA GLY A 32 6.31 -11.24 -20.04
C GLY A 32 6.53 -12.51 -20.86
N GLY A 33 5.68 -13.51 -20.61
CA GLY A 33 5.70 -14.80 -21.33
C GLY A 33 4.55 -14.93 -22.34
N THR A 34 4.08 -16.16 -22.51
CA THR A 34 2.87 -16.48 -23.28
C THR A 34 1.79 -17.06 -22.34
N PRO A 35 0.53 -17.22 -22.78
CA PRO A 35 -0.47 -17.91 -21.97
C PRO A 35 -0.04 -19.31 -21.50
N GLU A 36 0.70 -20.03 -22.34
CA GLU A 36 1.15 -21.40 -22.08
C GLU A 36 2.43 -21.45 -21.25
N GLU A 37 3.29 -20.43 -21.37
CA GLU A 37 4.54 -20.30 -20.64
C GLU A 37 4.70 -18.87 -20.10
N PRO A 38 3.98 -18.51 -19.01
CA PRO A 38 4.14 -17.21 -18.38
C PRO A 38 5.55 -17.01 -17.85
N ALA A 39 6.07 -15.79 -17.95
CA ALA A 39 7.32 -15.43 -17.31
C ALA A 39 7.15 -15.44 -15.79
N VAL A 40 8.23 -15.69 -15.05
CA VAL A 40 8.22 -15.66 -13.58
C VAL A 40 9.28 -14.70 -13.06
N PHE A 41 8.84 -13.70 -12.30
CA PHE A 41 9.70 -12.88 -11.46
C PHE A 41 9.57 -13.32 -10.00
N ASP A 42 10.60 -13.98 -9.48
CA ASP A 42 10.69 -14.37 -8.08
C ASP A 42 11.58 -13.38 -7.32
N GLY A 43 10.97 -12.56 -6.47
CA GLY A 43 11.66 -11.58 -5.64
C GLY A 43 12.46 -12.22 -4.51
N LYS A 44 12.31 -13.51 -4.22
CA LYS A 44 13.06 -14.24 -3.17
C LYS A 44 13.00 -13.57 -1.80
N GLY A 45 11.87 -12.94 -1.48
CA GLY A 45 11.65 -12.21 -0.23
C GLY A 45 12.09 -10.74 -0.28
N MET A 46 12.43 -10.19 -1.45
CA MET A 46 12.82 -8.80 -1.64
C MET A 46 11.78 -7.84 -1.04
N VAL A 47 12.28 -6.79 -0.39
CA VAL A 47 11.53 -5.63 0.05
C VAL A 47 11.84 -4.47 -0.88
N ILE A 48 10.80 -3.87 -1.46
CA ILE A 48 10.88 -2.58 -2.13
C ILE A 48 10.26 -1.56 -1.18
N ASP A 49 11.09 -0.73 -0.56
CA ASP A 49 10.65 0.28 0.42
C ASP A 49 11.12 1.65 -0.05
N LEU A 50 10.17 2.45 -0.54
CA LEU A 50 10.44 3.78 -1.10
C LEU A 50 10.38 4.89 -0.05
N GLY A 51 10.15 4.54 1.22
CA GLY A 51 9.94 5.48 2.31
C GLY A 51 11.19 6.30 2.62
N ILE A 52 10.96 7.57 2.92
CA ILE A 52 11.97 8.53 3.38
C ILE A 52 11.75 8.72 4.87
N ASP A 53 12.68 8.23 5.68
CA ASP A 53 12.63 8.37 7.14
C ASP A 53 12.87 9.83 7.53
N VAL A 54 11.82 10.47 8.06
CA VAL A 54 11.84 11.86 8.55
C VAL A 54 11.62 11.93 10.06
N THR A 55 11.85 10.81 10.77
CA THR A 55 11.66 10.72 12.22
C THR A 55 12.47 11.78 12.97
N ALA A 56 13.70 12.03 12.51
CA ALA A 56 14.62 13.00 13.12
C ALA A 56 14.41 14.45 12.66
N HIS A 57 13.42 14.72 11.81
CA HIS A 57 13.11 16.10 11.40
C HIS A 57 12.68 16.95 12.61
N GLU A 58 12.88 18.26 12.54
CA GLU A 58 12.46 19.16 13.61
C GLU A 58 10.94 19.37 13.55
N TRP A 59 10.23 18.86 14.55
CA TRP A 59 8.78 19.01 14.67
C TRP A 59 8.40 20.00 15.77
N GLU A 60 7.53 20.96 15.46
CA GLU A 60 6.84 21.79 16.43
C GLU A 60 5.57 21.08 16.92
N LYS A 61 5.37 21.06 18.23
CA LYS A 61 4.20 20.44 18.87
C LYS A 61 3.30 21.48 19.51
N LYS A 62 2.01 21.47 19.16
CA LYS A 62 0.97 22.29 19.79
C LYS A 62 -0.23 21.41 20.14
N GLY A 63 -0.36 21.05 21.41
CA GLY A 63 -1.32 20.00 21.83
C GLY A 63 -0.94 18.66 21.19
N ASP A 64 -1.88 18.04 20.49
CA ASP A 64 -1.66 16.76 19.77
C ASP A 64 -1.33 16.95 18.28
N VAL A 65 -1.26 18.20 17.81
CA VAL A 65 -0.86 18.51 16.44
C VAL A 65 0.65 18.70 16.37
N TRP A 66 1.25 18.06 15.37
CA TRP A 66 2.66 18.14 15.04
C TRP A 66 2.81 18.86 13.71
N THR A 67 3.83 19.69 13.58
CA THR A 67 4.08 20.47 12.38
C THR A 67 5.57 20.49 12.06
N SER A 68 5.94 20.23 10.81
CA SER A 68 7.35 20.30 10.39
C SER A 68 7.85 21.74 10.50
N ARG A 69 9.11 21.93 10.92
CA ARG A 69 9.76 23.23 10.87
C ARG A 69 10.22 23.52 9.44
N GLY A 70 9.29 24.01 8.63
CA GLY A 70 9.49 24.30 7.21
C GLY A 70 9.07 23.14 6.31
N ALA A 71 9.12 23.38 5.01
CA ALA A 71 8.84 22.37 4.00
C ALA A 71 9.97 21.35 3.88
N PHE A 72 9.61 20.15 3.44
CA PHE A 72 10.57 19.16 2.97
C PHE A 72 10.96 19.50 1.53
N ALA A 73 12.26 19.62 1.27
CA ALA A 73 12.75 19.80 -0.10
C ALA A 73 12.26 18.65 -0.98
N ASP A 74 11.73 18.99 -2.15
CA ASP A 74 11.17 18.06 -3.15
C ASP A 74 9.82 17.39 -2.79
N HIS A 75 9.21 17.68 -1.64
CA HIS A 75 7.88 17.17 -1.24
C HIS A 75 6.86 18.31 -1.13
N PRO A 76 6.38 18.85 -2.27
CA PRO A 76 5.36 19.89 -2.25
C PRO A 76 4.01 19.36 -1.74
N PRO A 77 3.08 20.25 -1.35
CA PRO A 77 1.71 19.88 -1.04
C PRO A 77 1.07 19.02 -2.15
N VAL A 78 0.44 17.94 -1.72
CA VAL A 78 -0.13 16.95 -2.64
C VAL A 78 -1.55 17.36 -3.05
N ALA A 79 -1.73 17.65 -4.35
CA ALA A 79 -3.03 18.00 -4.89
C ALA A 79 -4.00 16.82 -4.98
N ASP A 80 -3.46 15.62 -5.19
CA ASP A 80 -4.24 14.40 -5.18
C ASP A 80 -4.44 13.89 -3.75
N THR A 81 -5.53 14.32 -3.12
CA THR A 81 -5.85 13.95 -1.74
C THR A 81 -6.57 12.61 -1.62
N GLN A 82 -6.57 11.80 -2.69
CA GLN A 82 -7.10 10.44 -2.60
C GLN A 82 -6.17 9.50 -1.82
N ARG A 83 -4.88 9.85 -1.78
CA ARG A 83 -3.79 9.10 -1.16
C ARG A 83 -3.30 9.70 0.16
N ALA A 84 -2.57 8.89 0.94
CA ALA A 84 -1.78 9.34 2.07
C ALA A 84 -0.45 9.96 1.61
N ALA A 85 0.05 10.94 2.37
CA ALA A 85 1.34 11.58 2.12
C ALA A 85 2.32 11.48 3.30
N LEU A 86 1.97 10.71 4.34
CA LEU A 86 2.79 10.49 5.51
C LEU A 86 2.36 9.19 6.19
N PHE A 87 3.32 8.46 6.75
CA PHE A 87 3.08 7.24 7.53
C PHE A 87 3.70 7.38 8.91
N ILE A 88 3.00 6.87 9.91
CA ILE A 88 3.46 6.76 11.29
C ILE A 88 3.60 5.27 11.61
N GLU A 89 4.84 4.79 11.64
CA GLU A 89 5.16 3.38 11.41
C GLU A 89 4.48 2.91 10.13
N GLU A 90 3.62 1.90 10.20
CA GLU A 90 2.87 1.42 9.05
C GLU A 90 1.61 2.25 8.76
N VAL A 91 1.12 3.04 9.72
CA VAL A 91 -0.22 3.63 9.66
C VAL A 91 -0.25 4.84 8.72
N PRO A 92 -1.08 4.83 7.66
CA PRO A 92 -1.22 5.94 6.74
C PRO A 92 -1.92 7.11 7.42
N VAL A 93 -1.46 8.33 7.16
CA VAL A 93 -2.08 9.56 7.65
C VAL A 93 -2.79 10.24 6.49
N ARG A 94 -4.11 10.43 6.66
CA ARG A 94 -5.03 10.88 5.62
C ARG A 94 -4.93 12.38 5.38
N ILE A 95 -4.78 12.78 4.12
CA ILE A 95 -4.91 14.19 3.74
C ILE A 95 -6.39 14.60 3.77
N VAL A 96 -6.71 15.68 4.50
CA VAL A 96 -8.10 16.15 4.63
C VAL A 96 -8.27 17.55 4.04
N ARG A 97 -9.33 17.70 3.24
CA ARG A 97 -9.75 18.95 2.59
C ARG A 97 -10.90 19.61 3.31
N ASP A 98 -10.88 20.93 3.39
CA ASP A 98 -12.04 21.74 3.77
C ASP A 98 -12.90 22.05 2.53
N ARG A 99 -13.76 21.09 2.19
CA ARG A 99 -14.66 21.21 1.03
C ARG A 99 -15.60 22.41 1.11
N ALA A 100 -16.00 22.82 2.32
CA ALA A 100 -16.87 23.98 2.51
C ALA A 100 -16.12 25.28 2.21
N ALA A 101 -14.88 25.40 2.67
CA ALA A 101 -14.02 26.53 2.32
C ALA A 101 -13.70 26.57 0.82
N GLU A 102 -13.42 25.42 0.20
CA GLU A 102 -13.20 25.32 -1.26
C GLU A 102 -14.41 25.85 -2.02
N GLN A 103 -15.61 25.36 -1.70
CA GLN A 103 -16.85 25.82 -2.33
C GLN A 103 -17.07 27.33 -2.13
N LYS A 104 -16.81 27.85 -0.92
CA LYS A 104 -16.95 29.27 -0.60
C LYS A 104 -15.95 30.16 -1.34
N SER A 105 -14.77 29.63 -1.70
CA SER A 105 -13.76 30.38 -2.45
C SER A 105 -14.23 30.73 -3.86
N GLY A 106 -15.08 29.88 -4.46
CA GLY A 106 -15.53 30.02 -5.85
C GLY A 106 -14.45 29.74 -6.90
N GLU A 107 -13.23 29.40 -6.48
CA GLU A 107 -12.12 29.06 -7.38
C GLU A 107 -12.18 27.58 -7.75
N LYS A 108 -12.35 27.31 -9.05
CA LYS A 108 -12.33 25.95 -9.57
C LYS A 108 -10.97 25.30 -9.31
N ASP A 109 -10.98 24.04 -8.88
CA ASP A 109 -9.79 23.22 -8.63
C ASP A 109 -8.88 23.71 -7.48
N LYS A 110 -9.28 24.75 -6.74
CA LYS A 110 -8.57 25.16 -5.53
C LYS A 110 -8.69 24.09 -4.46
N ILE A 111 -7.55 23.75 -3.86
CA ILE A 111 -7.49 22.83 -2.72
C ILE A 111 -7.26 23.66 -1.47
N ILE A 112 -8.13 23.46 -0.47
CA ILE A 112 -7.96 24.04 0.85
C ILE A 112 -7.90 22.88 1.84
N TYR A 113 -6.79 22.77 2.55
CA TYR A 113 -6.62 21.74 3.57
C TYR A 113 -7.40 22.10 4.84
N ALA A 114 -7.90 21.09 5.55
CA ALA A 114 -8.56 21.29 6.83
C ALA A 114 -7.59 21.88 7.85
N ALA A 115 -8.02 22.90 8.60
CA ALA A 115 -7.18 23.56 9.58
C ALA A 115 -6.63 22.57 10.64
N ALA A 116 -5.39 22.79 11.06
CA ALA A 116 -4.66 21.94 12.01
C ALA A 116 -5.48 21.56 13.26
N GLU A 117 -6.21 22.51 13.83
CA GLU A 117 -7.02 22.34 15.03
C GLU A 117 -8.26 21.47 14.83
N THR A 118 -8.75 21.30 13.59
CA THR A 118 -9.94 20.50 13.26
C THR A 118 -9.60 19.06 12.89
N LEU A 119 -8.32 18.74 12.65
CA LEU A 119 -7.87 17.40 12.34
C LEU A 119 -8.24 16.39 13.44
N LYS A 120 -8.71 15.22 13.04
CA LYS A 120 -8.87 14.03 13.89
C LYS A 120 -7.57 13.22 13.92
N PRO A 121 -7.41 12.29 14.89
CA PRO A 121 -6.26 11.38 14.91
C PRO A 121 -6.10 10.65 13.57
N GLY A 122 -4.88 10.65 13.01
CA GLY A 122 -4.58 10.04 11.72
C GLY A 122 -4.91 10.91 10.51
N GLU A 123 -5.18 12.20 10.70
CA GLU A 123 -5.38 13.16 9.61
C GLU A 123 -4.20 14.16 9.51
N MET A 124 -4.00 14.71 8.32
CA MET A 124 -2.96 15.70 7.98
C MET A 124 -3.42 16.75 6.97
N GLY A 125 -2.62 17.80 6.85
CA GLY A 125 -2.71 18.82 5.81
C GLY A 125 -1.37 19.53 5.60
N PHE A 126 -1.37 20.52 4.71
CA PHE A 126 -0.20 21.33 4.38
C PHE A 126 -0.46 22.80 4.65
N LYS A 127 0.57 23.52 5.10
CA LYS A 127 0.58 24.99 5.17
C LYS A 127 0.94 25.58 3.81
N ASP A 128 0.68 26.86 3.62
CA ASP A 128 1.02 27.61 2.41
C ASP A 128 2.53 27.62 2.11
N ASP A 129 3.36 27.54 3.15
CA ASP A 129 4.83 27.47 3.02
C ASP A 129 5.34 26.05 2.69
N GLY A 130 4.45 25.07 2.54
CA GLY A 130 4.76 23.67 2.27
C GLY A 130 5.04 22.82 3.52
N SER A 131 4.99 23.39 4.73
CA SER A 131 5.14 22.61 5.95
C SER A 131 3.98 21.63 6.12
N ILE A 132 4.28 20.43 6.61
CA ILE A 132 3.28 19.39 6.90
C ILE A 132 2.79 19.56 8.33
N TYR A 133 1.49 19.42 8.56
CA TYR A 133 0.94 19.23 9.90
C TYR A 133 0.03 18.02 9.96
N PHE A 134 0.05 17.32 11.09
CA PHE A 134 -0.77 16.13 11.30
C PHE A 134 -1.14 15.97 12.77
N ARG A 135 -2.18 15.18 13.02
CA ARG A 135 -2.51 14.69 14.36
C ARG A 135 -2.18 13.20 14.44
N TRP A 136 -1.46 12.82 15.48
CA TRP A 136 -1.03 11.43 15.69
C TRP A 136 -2.19 10.43 15.61
N PRO A 137 -2.01 9.28 14.92
CA PRO A 137 -3.02 8.23 14.91
C PRO A 137 -3.38 7.74 16.31
N ALA A 138 -4.64 7.36 16.51
CA ALA A 138 -5.09 6.80 17.77
C ALA A 138 -4.29 5.53 18.12
N GLY A 139 -3.93 5.37 19.39
CA GLY A 139 -3.19 4.20 19.88
C GLY A 139 -1.67 4.22 19.61
N LYS A 140 -1.15 5.18 18.82
CA LYS A 140 0.30 5.38 18.66
C LYS A 140 0.82 6.37 19.69
N THR A 141 2.01 6.11 20.23
CA THR A 141 2.64 7.01 21.22
C THR A 141 3.40 8.12 20.50
N PRO A 142 3.02 9.40 20.66
CA PRO A 142 3.68 10.49 19.96
C PRO A 142 5.17 10.58 20.26
N GLY A 143 6.00 10.65 19.22
CA GLY A 143 7.45 10.82 19.32
C GLY A 143 8.25 9.53 19.57
N ALA A 144 7.60 8.37 19.68
CA ALA A 144 8.28 7.07 19.79
C ALA A 144 8.33 6.29 18.46
N ALA A 145 7.39 6.58 17.57
CA ALA A 145 7.19 5.88 16.30
C ALA A 145 7.97 6.56 15.17
N LYS A 146 8.36 5.75 14.18
CA LYS A 146 9.01 6.26 12.97
C LYS A 146 8.02 7.03 12.11
N ILE A 147 8.53 8.03 11.39
CA ILE A 147 7.74 8.86 10.49
C ILE A 147 8.35 8.71 9.10
N PHE A 148 7.53 8.33 8.12
CA PHE A 148 7.95 8.18 6.73
C PHE A 148 7.16 9.11 5.83
N LEU A 149 7.86 9.74 4.88
CA LEU A 149 7.24 10.32 3.70
C LEU A 149 7.37 9.31 2.54
N PRO A 150 6.35 9.19 1.66
CA PRO A 150 6.55 8.55 0.37
C PRO A 150 7.56 9.34 -0.49
N PRO A 151 8.11 8.77 -1.57
CA PRO A 151 8.91 9.53 -2.52
C PRO A 151 8.06 10.62 -3.21
N PRO A 152 8.67 11.66 -3.79
CA PRO A 152 7.90 12.65 -4.54
C PRO A 152 7.30 12.07 -5.84
N GLY A 153 6.23 12.68 -6.34
CA GLY A 153 5.54 12.26 -7.55
C GLY A 153 4.51 11.15 -7.32
N LEU A 154 4.41 10.22 -8.28
CA LEU A 154 3.44 9.11 -8.31
C LEU A 154 4.13 7.75 -8.45
N ALA A 155 5.26 7.56 -7.75
CA ALA A 155 6.01 6.32 -7.86
C ALA A 155 5.27 5.16 -7.15
N SER A 156 4.94 4.12 -7.91
CA SER A 156 4.55 2.80 -7.37
C SER A 156 5.78 1.93 -7.09
N CYS A 157 5.68 0.99 -6.14
CA CYS A 157 6.77 0.05 -5.85
C CYS A 157 7.02 -0.90 -7.02
N VAL A 158 5.98 -1.57 -7.51
CA VAL A 158 6.03 -2.50 -8.65
C VAL A 158 5.07 -2.03 -9.73
N ASN A 159 5.59 -1.85 -10.95
CA ASN A 159 4.80 -1.53 -12.14
C ASN A 159 4.87 -2.72 -13.10
N ILE A 160 3.72 -3.32 -13.42
CA ILE A 160 3.64 -4.45 -14.36
C ILE A 160 3.18 -3.92 -15.72
N ALA A 161 4.09 -3.93 -16.68
CA ALA A 161 3.92 -3.33 -18.00
C ALA A 161 3.94 -4.37 -19.14
N CYS A 162 3.61 -5.62 -18.84
CA CYS A 162 3.58 -6.75 -19.77
C CYS A 162 2.41 -7.69 -19.43
N SER A 163 2.18 -8.70 -20.28
CA SER A 163 1.19 -9.76 -20.04
C SER A 163 1.89 -11.09 -19.73
N TYR A 164 1.17 -12.03 -19.14
CA TYR A 164 1.60 -13.39 -18.84
C TYR A 164 2.85 -13.40 -17.95
N LEU A 165 2.69 -12.83 -16.76
CA LEU A 165 3.75 -12.68 -15.76
C LEU A 165 3.23 -13.12 -14.40
N THR A 166 3.98 -14.02 -13.75
CA THR A 166 3.85 -14.31 -12.33
C THR A 166 4.90 -13.52 -11.55
N VAL A 167 4.48 -12.72 -10.58
CA VAL A 167 5.34 -12.00 -9.63
C VAL A 167 5.13 -12.61 -8.26
N ARG A 168 6.20 -12.99 -7.57
CA ARG A 168 6.09 -13.60 -6.24
C ARG A 168 7.16 -13.22 -5.25
N ASN A 169 6.84 -13.36 -3.96
CA ASN A 169 7.77 -13.16 -2.84
C ASN A 169 8.36 -11.74 -2.79
N ILE A 170 7.51 -10.71 -2.95
CA ILE A 170 7.90 -9.29 -2.85
C ILE A 170 7.06 -8.61 -1.76
N THR A 171 7.70 -7.78 -0.95
CA THR A 171 7.02 -6.81 -0.07
C THR A 171 7.19 -5.40 -0.64
N ALA A 172 6.10 -4.69 -0.89
CA ALA A 172 6.04 -3.31 -1.36
C ALA A 172 5.63 -2.37 -0.21
N LEU A 173 6.44 -1.33 0.02
CA LEU A 173 6.31 -0.39 1.14
C LEU A 173 6.49 1.07 0.69
N HIS A 174 5.67 1.96 1.25
CA HIS A 174 5.86 3.41 1.22
C HIS A 174 5.98 4.02 -0.19
N ALA A 175 5.32 3.42 -1.19
CA ALA A 175 5.12 4.07 -2.47
C ALA A 175 4.34 5.38 -2.32
N ALA A 176 4.55 6.33 -3.24
CA ALA A 176 3.70 7.53 -3.33
C ALA A 176 2.36 7.24 -4.00
N ASN A 177 2.35 6.20 -4.83
CA ASN A 177 1.18 5.64 -5.48
C ASN A 177 1.00 4.20 -4.95
N ASP A 178 0.75 3.23 -5.81
CA ASP A 178 0.41 1.87 -5.37
C ASP A 178 1.62 1.00 -4.97
N GLY A 179 1.36 -0.06 -4.21
CA GLY A 179 2.32 -1.15 -4.03
C GLY A 179 2.56 -1.93 -5.33
N PHE A 180 1.49 -2.42 -5.96
CA PHE A 180 1.50 -3.11 -7.24
C PHE A 180 0.51 -2.45 -8.20
N ASN A 181 1.03 -1.82 -9.24
CA ASN A 181 0.27 -1.06 -10.21
C ASN A 181 0.25 -1.79 -11.57
N ILE A 182 -0.96 -2.11 -12.06
CA ILE A 182 -1.20 -2.79 -13.33
C ILE A 182 -2.09 -1.91 -14.20
N HIS A 183 -1.49 -1.32 -15.24
CA HIS A 183 -2.20 -0.52 -16.25
C HIS A 183 -2.15 -1.13 -17.65
N GLY A 184 -3.20 -0.84 -18.41
CA GLY A 184 -3.46 -1.27 -19.77
C GLY A 184 -4.06 -2.67 -19.85
N ASP A 185 -4.27 -3.12 -21.08
CA ASP A 185 -4.91 -4.41 -21.38
C ASP A 185 -3.95 -5.60 -21.12
N ARG A 186 -3.56 -5.78 -19.86
CA ARG A 186 -2.63 -6.84 -19.42
C ARG A 186 -3.39 -8.12 -19.15
N LEU A 187 -2.91 -9.22 -19.68
CA LEU A 187 -3.56 -10.53 -19.55
C LEU A 187 -2.69 -11.48 -18.74
N GLY A 188 -3.32 -12.40 -18.00
CA GLY A 188 -2.60 -13.47 -17.29
C GLY A 188 -1.57 -12.96 -16.28
N ILE A 189 -1.89 -11.88 -15.56
CA ILE A 189 -1.06 -11.42 -14.45
C ILE A 189 -1.35 -12.27 -13.23
N ARG A 190 -0.30 -12.67 -12.52
CA ARG A 190 -0.43 -13.42 -11.29
C ARG A 190 0.49 -12.88 -10.21
N LEU A 191 -0.07 -12.54 -9.06
CA LEU A 191 0.67 -12.13 -7.86
C LEU A 191 0.56 -13.26 -6.83
N GLU A 192 1.68 -13.82 -6.38
CA GLU A 192 1.70 -14.91 -5.39
C GLU A 192 2.57 -14.55 -4.19
N ASN A 193 2.06 -14.74 -2.98
CA ASN A 193 2.82 -14.47 -1.75
C ASN A 193 3.48 -13.08 -1.78
N VAL A 194 2.70 -12.07 -2.18
CA VAL A 194 3.13 -10.67 -2.16
C VAL A 194 2.53 -9.95 -0.96
N LYS A 195 3.21 -8.89 -0.52
CA LYS A 195 2.77 -8.03 0.57
C LYS A 195 2.73 -6.59 0.09
N ALA A 196 1.60 -5.92 0.25
CA ALA A 196 1.43 -4.53 -0.13
C ALA A 196 1.05 -3.71 1.10
N PHE A 197 2.05 -3.05 1.68
CA PHE A 197 1.93 -2.36 2.96
C PHE A 197 2.20 -0.88 2.84
N SER A 198 1.42 -0.05 3.54
CA SER A 198 1.78 1.35 3.75
C SER A 198 2.10 2.10 2.47
N ASN A 199 1.38 1.85 1.39
CA ASN A 199 1.52 2.58 0.13
C ASN A 199 0.60 3.80 0.13
N GLY A 200 1.00 4.85 -0.59
CA GLY A 200 0.30 6.14 -0.60
C GLY A 200 -1.12 6.00 -1.11
N ASP A 201 -1.28 5.28 -2.22
CA ASP A 201 -2.59 4.95 -2.79
C ASP A 201 -2.99 3.50 -2.44
N GLU A 202 -3.41 2.68 -3.41
CA GLU A 202 -3.77 1.29 -3.15
C GLU A 202 -2.56 0.40 -2.82
N GLY A 203 -2.80 -0.72 -2.16
CA GLY A 203 -1.79 -1.78 -2.09
C GLY A 203 -1.61 -2.47 -3.44
N ILE A 204 -2.72 -2.83 -4.08
CA ILE A 204 -2.76 -3.48 -5.39
C ILE A 204 -3.89 -2.86 -6.22
N SER A 205 -3.65 -2.59 -7.50
CA SER A 205 -4.69 -2.10 -8.41
C SER A 205 -4.56 -2.71 -9.81
N ALA A 206 -5.71 -3.04 -10.40
CA ALA A 206 -5.85 -3.37 -11.80
C ALA A 206 -6.76 -2.37 -12.53
N HIS A 207 -6.27 -1.83 -13.63
CA HIS A 207 -6.97 -0.81 -14.42
C HIS A 207 -7.28 -1.31 -15.83
N GLU A 208 -8.12 -0.56 -16.54
CA GLU A 208 -8.52 -0.84 -17.93
C GLU A 208 -9.02 -2.30 -18.09
N ALA A 209 -8.62 -3.05 -19.12
CA ALA A 209 -9.06 -4.43 -19.32
C ALA A 209 -8.11 -5.49 -18.71
N ALA A 210 -7.39 -5.14 -17.63
CA ALA A 210 -6.43 -6.02 -17.00
C ALA A 210 -7.08 -7.31 -16.43
N GLN A 211 -6.37 -8.43 -16.52
CA GLN A 211 -6.74 -9.71 -15.93
C GLN A 211 -5.67 -10.17 -14.95
N MET A 212 -6.07 -10.34 -13.68
CA MET A 212 -5.12 -10.59 -12.59
C MET A 212 -5.65 -11.57 -11.56
N ASP A 213 -4.82 -12.53 -11.18
CA ASP A 213 -5.03 -13.40 -10.02
C ASP A 213 -4.04 -13.05 -8.90
N VAL A 214 -4.55 -12.84 -7.69
CA VAL A 214 -3.76 -12.58 -6.49
C VAL A 214 -4.00 -13.71 -5.50
N VAL A 215 -2.92 -14.35 -5.04
CA VAL A 215 -2.99 -15.56 -4.22
C VAL A 215 -2.03 -15.49 -3.03
N ASP A 216 -2.46 -15.97 -1.87
CA ASP A 216 -1.65 -16.11 -0.65
C ASP A 216 -0.98 -14.78 -0.23
N SER A 217 -1.66 -13.66 -0.40
CA SER A 217 -1.06 -12.32 -0.28
C SER A 217 -1.68 -11.47 0.82
N GLU A 218 -0.95 -10.48 1.30
CA GLU A 218 -1.35 -9.60 2.42
C GLU A 218 -1.39 -8.14 1.96
N ILE A 219 -2.50 -7.45 2.21
CA ILE A 219 -2.73 -6.07 1.76
C ILE A 219 -3.22 -5.23 2.93
N ALA A 220 -2.35 -4.34 3.43
CA ALA A 220 -2.63 -3.64 4.67
C ALA A 220 -2.07 -2.22 4.78
N TRP A 221 -2.75 -1.40 5.58
CA TRP A 221 -2.30 -0.04 5.90
C TRP A 221 -2.07 0.88 4.67
N ASN A 222 -2.74 0.63 3.55
CA ASN A 222 -2.61 1.46 2.36
C ASN A 222 -3.50 2.72 2.46
N GLY A 223 -3.01 3.82 1.87
CA GLY A 223 -3.48 5.18 2.09
C GLY A 223 -4.56 5.67 1.15
N SER A 224 -5.00 4.85 0.19
CA SER A 224 -6.10 5.20 -0.72
C SER A 224 -7.44 5.37 0.00
N ASN A 225 -8.18 6.40 -0.39
CA ASN A 225 -9.59 6.58 -0.03
C ASN A 225 -10.49 5.51 -0.66
N ALA A 226 -10.09 4.85 -1.75
CA ALA A 226 -10.82 3.74 -2.34
C ALA A 226 -10.61 2.46 -1.52
N GLY A 227 -9.36 2.12 -1.20
CA GLY A 227 -9.07 0.98 -0.31
C GLY A 227 -7.69 0.36 -0.42
N GLY A 228 -7.54 -0.83 0.18
CA GLY A 228 -6.35 -1.66 0.01
C GLY A 228 -6.21 -2.17 -1.42
N VAL A 229 -7.34 -2.47 -2.05
CA VAL A 229 -7.45 -2.85 -3.45
C VAL A 229 -8.43 -1.91 -4.14
N ALA A 230 -8.08 -1.43 -5.33
CA ALA A 230 -9.03 -0.81 -6.26
C ALA A 230 -8.82 -1.37 -7.66
N ASP A 231 -9.79 -2.18 -8.11
CA ASP A 231 -9.83 -2.65 -9.49
C ASP A 231 -10.93 -1.91 -10.23
N VAL A 232 -10.57 -1.28 -11.35
CA VAL A 232 -11.43 -0.33 -12.06
C VAL A 232 -11.37 -0.53 -13.57
N GLY A 233 -12.33 0.07 -14.28
CA GLY A 233 -12.40 -0.01 -15.73
C GLY A 233 -13.13 -1.28 -16.18
N ASP A 234 -12.47 -2.11 -16.96
CA ASP A 234 -13.00 -3.37 -17.51
C ASP A 234 -12.28 -4.59 -16.92
N ALA A 235 -11.61 -4.40 -15.76
CA ALA A 235 -10.73 -5.37 -15.15
C ALA A 235 -11.48 -6.63 -14.69
N VAL A 236 -10.79 -7.77 -14.75
CA VAL A 236 -11.29 -9.06 -14.26
C VAL A 236 -10.28 -9.64 -13.30
N THR A 237 -10.64 -9.75 -12.02
CA THR A 237 -9.67 -10.10 -10.97
C THR A 237 -10.15 -11.20 -10.03
N THR A 238 -9.21 -11.98 -9.53
CA THR A 238 -9.46 -13.00 -8.50
C THR A 238 -8.51 -12.76 -7.33
N TYR A 239 -9.05 -12.75 -6.12
CA TYR A 239 -8.28 -12.75 -4.88
C TYR A 239 -8.58 -14.06 -4.14
N THR A 240 -7.55 -14.86 -3.88
CA THR A 240 -7.68 -16.17 -3.22
C THR A 240 -6.74 -16.30 -2.04
N ASN A 241 -7.28 -16.67 -0.88
CA ASN A 241 -6.49 -16.86 0.34
C ASN A 241 -5.65 -15.62 0.71
N CYS A 242 -6.22 -14.43 0.52
CA CYS A 242 -5.57 -13.17 0.87
C CYS A 242 -6.02 -12.68 2.25
N GLU A 243 -5.15 -11.95 2.93
CA GLU A 243 -5.46 -11.23 4.17
C GLU A 243 -5.46 -9.72 3.90
N VAL A 244 -6.57 -9.04 4.21
CA VAL A 244 -6.75 -7.61 3.87
C VAL A 244 -7.27 -6.84 5.07
N HIS A 245 -6.48 -5.89 5.58
CA HIS A 245 -6.81 -5.22 6.84
C HIS A 245 -6.25 -3.81 6.99
N HIS A 246 -6.86 -3.03 7.90
CA HIS A 246 -6.35 -1.72 8.33
C HIS A 246 -6.08 -0.72 7.18
N ASN A 247 -6.75 -0.84 6.03
CA ASN A 247 -6.58 0.10 4.93
C ASN A 247 -7.42 1.36 5.21
N LEU A 248 -7.03 2.50 4.65
CA LEU A 248 -7.73 3.76 4.92
C LEU A 248 -9.17 3.74 4.36
N GLY A 249 -9.33 3.24 3.13
CA GLY A 249 -10.60 3.05 2.45
C GLY A 249 -11.23 1.68 2.76
N ALA A 250 -11.79 1.04 1.73
CA ALA A 250 -12.32 -0.32 1.84
C ALA A 250 -11.20 -1.38 1.86
N ALA A 251 -11.52 -2.63 2.18
CA ALA A 251 -10.62 -3.75 1.88
C ALA A 251 -10.50 -3.90 0.35
N PHE A 252 -11.66 -4.00 -0.33
CA PHE A 252 -11.77 -4.07 -1.77
C PHE A 252 -12.70 -2.99 -2.32
N PHE A 253 -12.25 -2.28 -3.34
CA PHE A 253 -13.07 -1.43 -4.19
C PHE A 253 -13.09 -2.03 -5.60
N PHE A 254 -14.27 -2.38 -6.09
CA PHE A 254 -14.46 -2.98 -7.39
C PHE A 254 -15.40 -2.14 -8.25
N ASP A 255 -14.96 -1.84 -9.46
CA ASP A 255 -15.74 -1.20 -10.51
C ASP A 255 -15.53 -1.97 -11.83
N GLY A 256 -16.49 -1.88 -12.73
CA GLY A 256 -16.36 -2.51 -14.03
C GLY A 256 -16.98 -3.88 -14.16
N LYS A 257 -16.15 -4.92 -14.36
CA LYS A 257 -16.58 -6.25 -14.83
C LYS A 257 -16.76 -7.27 -13.72
N THR A 258 -15.86 -8.25 -13.60
CA THR A 258 -16.09 -9.43 -12.77
C THR A 258 -14.93 -9.68 -11.86
N HIS A 259 -15.23 -9.77 -10.57
CA HIS A 259 -14.26 -9.96 -9.52
C HIS A 259 -14.63 -11.18 -8.68
N ARG A 260 -13.64 -11.86 -8.13
CA ARG A 260 -13.83 -12.99 -7.22
C ARG A 260 -13.01 -12.79 -5.96
N VAL A 261 -13.63 -12.99 -4.80
CA VAL A 261 -12.95 -12.98 -3.50
C VAL A 261 -13.23 -14.30 -2.80
N THR A 262 -12.22 -15.14 -2.68
CA THR A 262 -12.36 -16.52 -2.21
C THR A 262 -11.40 -16.86 -1.09
N ASN A 263 -11.91 -17.42 0.00
CA ASN A 263 -11.13 -17.84 1.18
C ASN A 263 -10.27 -16.72 1.76
N CYS A 264 -10.66 -15.45 1.60
CA CYS A 264 -9.91 -14.32 2.14
C CYS A 264 -10.29 -14.02 3.59
N LEU A 265 -9.32 -13.57 4.39
CA LEU A 265 -9.55 -12.98 5.70
C LEU A 265 -9.60 -11.45 5.57
N ILE A 266 -10.73 -10.86 5.94
CA ILE A 266 -10.94 -9.41 5.92
C ILE A 266 -11.20 -8.95 7.35
N HIS A 267 -10.36 -8.05 7.86
CA HIS A 267 -10.49 -7.61 9.25
C HIS A 267 -9.98 -6.20 9.52
N ASP A 268 -10.44 -5.59 10.62
CA ASP A 268 -10.05 -4.23 10.99
C ASP A 268 -10.23 -3.23 9.83
N GLN A 269 -11.31 -3.41 9.06
CA GLN A 269 -11.70 -2.54 7.96
C GLN A 269 -12.95 -1.76 8.32
N THR A 270 -13.02 -0.51 7.86
CA THR A 270 -14.27 0.27 7.98
C THR A 270 -15.31 -0.20 6.96
N GLN A 271 -14.86 -0.64 5.78
CA GLN A 271 -15.70 -1.17 4.71
C GLN A 271 -15.01 -2.40 4.11
N ASP A 272 -15.72 -3.52 4.00
CA ASP A 272 -15.12 -4.77 3.50
C ASP A 272 -15.00 -4.75 1.97
N ILE A 273 -16.12 -4.59 1.27
CA ILE A 273 -16.19 -4.56 -0.19
C ILE A 273 -17.11 -3.42 -0.62
N VAL A 274 -16.60 -2.54 -1.49
CA VAL A 274 -17.35 -1.50 -2.19
C VAL A 274 -17.46 -1.88 -3.65
N ILE A 275 -18.69 -1.82 -4.18
CA ILE A 275 -18.99 -2.12 -5.57
C ILE A 275 -19.52 -0.86 -6.22
N ARG A 276 -18.93 -0.46 -7.35
CA ARG A 276 -19.37 0.66 -8.19
C ARG A 276 -19.78 0.12 -9.58
N GLY A 277 -20.71 0.84 -10.21
CA GLY A 277 -21.14 0.53 -11.57
C GLY A 277 -21.81 -0.84 -11.66
N ASP A 278 -21.48 -1.57 -12.73
CA ASP A 278 -22.07 -2.87 -13.05
C ASP A 278 -21.18 -4.05 -12.62
N ALA A 279 -20.22 -3.81 -11.72
CA ALA A 279 -19.29 -4.83 -11.26
C ALA A 279 -20.03 -6.00 -10.58
N VAL A 280 -19.68 -7.21 -11.00
CA VAL A 280 -20.16 -8.47 -10.43
C VAL A 280 -19.08 -9.04 -9.53
N VAL A 281 -19.40 -9.29 -8.27
CA VAL A 281 -18.46 -9.85 -7.29
C VAL A 281 -18.96 -11.20 -6.80
N GLU A 282 -18.24 -12.27 -7.15
CA GLU A 282 -18.47 -13.60 -6.59
C GLU A 282 -17.65 -13.76 -5.30
N GLN A 283 -18.28 -14.29 -4.25
CA GLN A 283 -17.65 -14.44 -2.94
C GLN A 283 -17.86 -15.86 -2.41
N SER A 284 -16.81 -16.48 -1.88
CA SER A 284 -16.93 -17.81 -1.26
C SER A 284 -15.88 -18.04 -0.17
N GLY A 285 -16.26 -18.68 0.93
CA GLY A 285 -15.31 -19.09 1.99
C GLY A 285 -14.58 -17.97 2.74
N ASN A 286 -14.94 -16.70 2.54
CA ASN A 286 -14.30 -15.57 3.21
C ASN A 286 -14.64 -15.52 4.70
N VAL A 287 -13.73 -14.97 5.50
CA VAL A 287 -13.89 -14.75 6.94
C VAL A 287 -13.79 -13.26 7.21
N TRP A 288 -14.75 -12.73 7.96
CA TRP A 288 -14.79 -11.32 8.37
C TRP A 288 -14.59 -11.19 9.87
N ARG A 289 -13.71 -10.29 10.28
CA ARG A 289 -13.52 -9.93 11.69
C ARG A 289 -13.56 -8.41 11.85
N LYS A 290 -14.02 -7.95 13.00
CA LYS A 290 -14.06 -6.52 13.33
C LYS A 290 -12.99 -6.17 14.33
#